data_AF-A0A836U1R4-F1
#
_entry.id   AF-A0A836U1R4-F1
#
_cell.length_a   1.000
_cell.length_b   1.000
_cell.length_c   1.000
_cell.angle_alpha   90.00
_cell.angle_beta   90.00
_cell.angle_gamma   90.00
#
_symmetry.space_group_name_H-M   'P 1'
#
loop_
_entity.id
_entity.type
_entity.pdbx_description
1 polymer ?
#
loop_
_entity_poly.entity_id
_entity_poly.type
_entity_poly.pdbx_seq_one_letter_code
_entity_poly.pdbx_strand_id
1 'polypeptide(L)'
;MLKTIWEQTCKETNALNADRDPEISVVETGDHAVNWRLGYKLKNLYQMLEVECLIKRVAYEVAEEQKIELQTPLTHNIIDNKLLT
;
A
#
# COMPACT_ATOMS: atom_id res chain seq x y z
N MET A 1 2.53 -9.78 -2.80
CA MET A 1 2.00 -8.75 -1.89
C MET A 1 0.59 -8.28 -2.30
N LEU A 2 0.42 -7.44 -3.34
CA LEU A 2 -0.89 -6.81 -3.66
C LEU A 2 -2.03 -7.79 -3.96
N LYS A 3 -1.74 -8.90 -4.66
CA LYS A 3 -2.73 -9.96 -4.89
C LYS A 3 -3.19 -10.62 -3.58
N THR A 4 -2.26 -10.87 -2.66
CA THR A 4 -2.56 -11.42 -1.32
C THR A 4 -3.44 -10.45 -0.53
N ILE A 5 -3.12 -9.15 -0.56
CA ILE A 5 -3.93 -8.11 0.09
C ILE A 5 -5.36 -8.12 -0.45
N TRP A 6 -5.51 -8.18 -1.78
CA TRP A 6 -6.83 -8.28 -2.42
C TRP A 6 -7.62 -9.51 -1.97
N GLU A 7 -7.01 -10.69 -2.04
CA GLU A 7 -7.65 -11.96 -1.68
C GLU A 7 -8.08 -12.00 -0.21
N GLN A 8 -7.25 -11.46 0.69
CA GLN A 8 -7.57 -11.39 2.12
C GLN A 8 -8.68 -10.39 2.40
N THR A 9 -8.62 -9.20 1.79
CA THR A 9 -9.68 -8.19 1.89
C THR A 9 -11.03 -8.75 1.41
N CYS A 10 -11.05 -9.47 0.28
CA CYS A 10 -12.28 -10.08 -0.25
C CYS A 10 -12.90 -11.14 0.67
N LYS A 11 -12.11 -11.77 1.56
CA LYS A 11 -12.63 -12.71 2.56
C LYS A 11 -13.27 -11.99 3.75
N GLU A 12 -12.83 -10.76 4.05
CA GLU A 12 -13.32 -9.97 5.18
C GLU A 12 -14.52 -9.07 4.85
N THR A 13 -14.80 -8.79 3.57
CA THR A 13 -15.94 -7.96 3.17
C THR A 13 -16.62 -8.40 1.89
N ASN A 14 -17.96 -8.31 1.88
CA ASN A 14 -18.80 -8.52 0.68
C ASN A 14 -19.02 -7.22 -0.13
N ALA A 15 -18.47 -6.09 0.33
CA ALA A 15 -18.61 -4.80 -0.37
C ALA A 15 -17.75 -4.71 -1.65
N LEU A 16 -16.80 -5.61 -1.81
CA LEU A 16 -15.92 -5.71 -2.97
C LEU A 16 -16.52 -6.61 -4.06
N ASN A 17 -16.25 -6.26 -5.32
CA ASN A 17 -16.56 -7.12 -6.44
C ASN A 17 -15.48 -8.19 -6.65
N ALA A 18 -15.51 -9.23 -5.80
CA ALA A 18 -14.58 -10.36 -5.86
C ALA A 18 -14.68 -11.21 -7.15
N ASP A 19 -15.75 -11.05 -7.94
CA ASP A 19 -15.93 -11.76 -9.22
C ASP A 19 -15.02 -11.21 -10.33
N ARG A 20 -14.37 -10.06 -10.07
CA ARG A 20 -13.40 -9.44 -10.98
C ARG A 20 -12.07 -9.29 -10.27
N ASP A 21 -11.01 -9.66 -10.97
CA ASP A 21 -9.66 -9.42 -10.49
C ASP A 21 -9.37 -7.92 -10.36
N PRO A 22 -8.51 -7.52 -9.40
CA PRO A 22 -8.10 -6.16 -9.24
C PRO A 22 -7.11 -5.79 -10.35
N GLU A 23 -7.07 -4.51 -10.68
CA GLU A 23 -6.01 -3.97 -11.52
C GLU A 23 -4.80 -3.66 -10.65
N ILE A 24 -3.65 -4.26 -10.97
CA ILE A 24 -2.39 -4.02 -10.25
C ILE A 24 -1.40 -3.40 -11.22
N SER A 25 -0.88 -2.23 -10.89
CA SER A 25 0.11 -1.53 -11.72
C SER A 25 1.18 -0.84 -10.88
N VAL A 26 2.39 -0.70 -11.44
CA VAL A 26 3.44 0.16 -10.90
C VAL A 26 3.12 1.58 -11.35
N VAL A 27 3.03 2.51 -10.40
CA VAL A 27 2.81 3.93 -10.68
C VAL A 27 4.14 4.63 -10.92
N GLU A 28 5.10 4.38 -10.04
CA GLU A 28 6.38 5.06 -10.03
C GLU A 28 7.44 4.19 -9.36
N THR A 29 8.66 4.26 -9.87
CA THR A 29 9.85 3.66 -9.25
C THR A 29 10.74 4.83 -8.82
N GLY A 30 10.58 5.28 -7.58
CA GLY A 30 11.43 6.30 -7.00
C GLY A 30 12.74 5.70 -6.49
N ASP A 31 13.70 6.56 -6.16
CA ASP A 31 15.04 6.18 -5.68
C ASP A 31 15.04 5.37 -4.37
N HIS A 32 13.92 5.42 -3.66
CA HIS A 32 13.79 4.86 -2.33
C HIS A 32 12.54 3.97 -2.20
N ALA A 33 11.50 4.20 -3.01
CA ALA A 33 10.23 3.50 -2.94
C ALA A 33 9.74 3.05 -4.32
N VAL A 34 9.07 1.90 -4.38
CA VAL A 34 8.21 1.57 -5.52
C VAL A 34 6.76 1.84 -5.14
N ASN A 35 6.11 2.74 -5.86
CA ASN A 35 4.70 3.05 -5.68
C ASN A 35 3.85 2.11 -6.53
N TRP A 36 2.99 1.34 -5.88
CA TRP A 36 2.05 0.43 -6.53
C TRP A 36 0.62 0.91 -6.39
N ARG A 37 -0.20 0.64 -7.41
CA ARG A 37 -1.64 0.92 -7.40
C ARG A 37 -2.42 -0.40 -7.41
N LEU A 38 -3.45 -0.44 -6.55
CA LEU A 38 -4.47 -1.48 -6.51
C LEU A 38 -5.82 -0.84 -6.90
N GLY A 39 -6.26 -1.05 -8.14
CA GLY A 39 -7.57 -0.64 -8.63
C GLY A 39 -8.59 -1.76 -8.42
N TYR A 40 -9.76 -1.43 -7.87
CA TYR A 40 -10.81 -2.42 -7.61
C TYR A 40 -12.20 -1.81 -7.82
N LYS A 41 -13.21 -2.68 -7.93
CA LYS A 41 -14.61 -2.29 -8.09
C LYS A 41 -15.40 -2.64 -6.83
N LEU A 42 -16.20 -1.70 -6.37
CA LEU A 42 -17.12 -1.90 -5.26
C LEU A 42 -18.45 -2.48 -5.77
N LYS A 43 -19.01 -3.42 -5.02
CA LYS A 43 -20.43 -3.84 -5.13
C LYS A 43 -21.33 -2.87 -4.35
N ASN A 44 -20.85 -2.36 -3.21
CA ASN A 44 -21.58 -1.42 -2.36
C ASN A 44 -20.80 -0.11 -2.17
N LEU A 45 -21.27 0.97 -2.80
CA LEU A 45 -20.65 2.29 -2.71
C LEU A 45 -20.74 2.90 -1.30
N TYR A 46 -21.75 2.56 -0.52
CA TYR A 46 -21.94 3.11 0.83
C TYR A 46 -20.84 2.67 1.81
N GLN A 47 -20.12 1.59 1.49
CA GLN A 47 -19.05 1.04 2.33
C GLN A 47 -17.65 1.38 1.81
N MET A 48 -17.53 2.36 0.91
CA MET A 48 -16.23 2.73 0.29
C MET A 48 -15.14 3.05 1.34
N LEU A 49 -15.47 3.86 2.34
CA LEU A 49 -14.54 4.23 3.42
C LEU A 49 -14.13 3.02 4.27
N GLU A 50 -15.07 2.15 4.62
CA GLU A 50 -14.80 0.94 5.39
C GLU A 50 -13.85 0.00 4.62
N VAL A 51 -14.10 -0.18 3.32
CA VAL A 51 -13.25 -0.98 2.43
C VAL A 51 -11.86 -0.37 2.30
N GLU A 52 -11.75 0.95 2.15
CA GLU A 52 -10.44 1.60 2.05
C GLU A 52 -9.62 1.42 3.34
N CYS A 53 -10.23 1.61 4.51
CA CYS A 53 -9.59 1.37 5.80
C CYS A 53 -9.18 -0.10 5.96
N LEU A 54 -10.04 -1.04 5.55
CA LEU A 54 -9.76 -2.47 5.57
C LEU A 54 -8.55 -2.81 4.69
N ILE A 55 -8.52 -2.34 3.44
CA ILE A 55 -7.40 -2.57 2.52
C ILE A 55 -6.09 -2.04 3.10
N LYS A 56 -6.10 -0.83 3.69
CA LYS A 56 -4.90 -0.26 4.33
C LYS A 56 -4.42 -1.10 5.50
N ARG A 57 -5.34 -1.62 6.33
CA ARG A 57 -5.00 -2.50 7.45
C ARG A 57 -4.39 -3.82 6.96
N VAL A 58 -5.05 -4.50 6.03
CA VAL A 58 -4.54 -5.76 5.45
C VAL A 58 -3.19 -5.53 4.75
N ALA A 59 -3.03 -4.39 4.07
CA ALA A 59 -1.76 -4.04 3.44
C ALA A 59 -0.62 -3.87 4.46
N TYR A 60 -0.91 -3.26 5.61
CA TYR A 60 0.04 -3.13 6.70
C TYR A 60 0.42 -4.50 7.29
N GLU A 61 -0.56 -5.35 7.60
CA GLU A 61 -0.33 -6.70 8.14
C GLU A 61 0.51 -7.56 7.18
N VAL A 62 0.15 -7.58 5.88
CA VAL A 62 0.90 -8.31 4.86
C VAL A 62 2.31 -7.74 4.66
N ALA A 63 2.49 -6.43 4.80
CA ALA A 63 3.82 -5.80 4.74
C ALA A 63 4.69 -6.25 5.91
N GLU A 64 4.14 -6.24 7.12
CA GLU A 64 4.82 -6.69 8.34
C GLU A 64 5.24 -8.17 8.25
N GLU A 65 4.33 -9.04 7.81
CA GLU A 65 4.61 -10.47 7.58
C GLU A 65 5.75 -10.70 6.57
N GLN A 66 5.80 -9.88 5.52
CA GLN A 66 6.79 -9.96 4.46
C GLN A 66 8.06 -9.16 4.76
N LYS A 67 8.15 -8.51 5.92
CA LYS A 67 9.24 -7.60 6.32
C LYS A 67 9.50 -6.51 5.28
N ILE A 68 8.43 -6.00 4.67
CA ILE A 68 8.46 -4.88 3.74
C ILE A 68 8.27 -3.61 4.57
N GLU A 69 9.29 -2.76 4.59
CA GLU A 69 9.24 -1.51 5.33
C GLU A 69 8.58 -0.39 4.50
N LEU A 70 7.84 0.47 5.21
CA LEU A 70 7.38 1.72 4.65
C LEU A 70 8.57 2.67 4.51
N GLN A 71 8.58 3.35 3.38
CA GLN A 71 9.52 4.40 3.09
C GLN A 71 9.37 5.56 4.07
N THR A 72 10.23 5.58 5.07
CA THR A 72 10.47 6.77 5.90
C THR A 72 11.56 7.56 5.19
N PRO A 73 11.28 8.79 4.70
CA PRO A 73 12.32 9.59 4.10
C PRO A 73 13.44 9.80 5.13
N LEU A 74 14.63 9.25 4.84
CA LEU A 74 15.80 9.44 5.67
C LEU A 74 16.28 10.89 5.47
N THR A 75 16.03 11.74 6.47
CA THR A 75 16.63 13.07 6.51
C THR A 75 18.15 12.92 6.61
N HIS A 76 18.83 13.02 5.47
CA HIS A 76 20.29 13.13 5.47
C HIS A 76 20.64 14.48 6.06
N ASN A 77 21.03 14.51 7.34
CA ASN A 77 21.65 15.69 7.93
C ASN A 77 23.06 15.83 7.32
N ILE A 78 23.18 16.66 6.30
CA ILE A 78 24.49 17.05 5.76
C ILE A 78 25.14 17.93 6.81
N ILE A 79 26.03 17.36 7.63
CA ILE A 79 26.90 18.15 8.49
C ILE A 79 27.88 18.87 7.57
N ASP A 80 27.60 20.14 7.26
CA ASP A 80 28.46 20.96 6.43
C ASP A 80 29.74 21.28 7.22
N ASN A 81 30.76 20.43 7.05
CA ASN A 81 32.00 20.46 7.81
C ASN A 81 32.94 21.55 7.29
N LYS A 82 32.44 22.79 7.18
CA LYS A 82 33.13 23.92 6.55
C LYS A 82 33.63 24.98 7.53
N LEU A 83 33.66 24.69 8.84
CA LEU A 83 34.06 25.66 9.88
C LEU A 83 35.24 25.21 10.77
N LEU A 84 36.07 24.25 10.33
CA LEU A 84 37.25 23.80 11.10
C LEU A 84 38.60 23.93 10.37
N THR A 85 38.74 24.87 9.44
CA THR A 85 40.05 25.29 8.88
C THR A 85 40.20 26.78 8.91
#